data_AF-A0A945IEG2-F1
#
_entry.id   AF-A0A945IEG2-F1
#
_cell.length_a   1.000
_cell.length_b   1.000
_cell.length_c   1.000
_cell.angle_alpha   90.00
_cell.angle_beta   90.00
_cell.angle_gamma   90.00
#
_symmetry.space_group_name_H-M   'P 1'
#
loop_
_entity.id
_entity.type
_entity.pdbx_description
1 polymer ?
#
loop_
_entity_poly.entity_id
_entity_poly.type
_entity_poly.pdbx_seq_one_letter_code
_entity_poly.pdbx_strand_id
1 'polypeptide(L)'
;MAYHPLSYWLSDTNDTGRLWRSILLFGSNTASYKFALGGALLEVATAGSESIRVQDLAVPFAKRICDHLKIEDRQAINPSSSFLAACRQYNSGEIDLDTLASSTISKGFRYVFDAFHQVAGEDV
;
A
#
# COMPACT_ATOMS: atom_id res chain seq x y z
N MET A 1 0.73 -26.34 -22.90
CA MET A 1 0.82 -25.03 -22.20
C MET A 1 0.39 -25.26 -20.76
N ALA A 2 1.26 -25.04 -19.79
CA ALA A 2 0.88 -25.14 -18.38
C ALA A 2 -0.05 -23.96 -18.04
N TYR A 3 -1.15 -24.24 -17.34
CA TYR A 3 -2.08 -23.23 -16.86
C TYR A 3 -1.34 -22.32 -15.88
N HIS A 4 -1.29 -21.01 -16.15
CA HIS A 4 -0.66 -20.07 -15.21
C HIS A 4 -1.51 -20.04 -13.93
N PRO A 5 -0.96 -20.14 -12.72
CA PRO A 5 -1.75 -20.18 -11.48
C PRO A 5 -2.71 -18.98 -11.31
N LEU A 6 -2.43 -17.86 -11.98
CA LEU A 6 -3.25 -16.66 -11.95
C LEU A 6 -4.17 -16.47 -13.16
N SER A 7 -4.21 -17.38 -14.14
CA SER A 7 -5.03 -17.17 -15.33
C SER A 7 -6.52 -17.03 -15.02
N TYR A 8 -7.03 -17.66 -13.95
CA TYR A 8 -8.39 -17.39 -13.46
C TYR A 8 -8.58 -15.92 -13.06
N TRP A 9 -7.65 -15.37 -12.27
CA TRP A 9 -7.71 -14.02 -11.73
C TRP A 9 -7.59 -12.94 -12.82
N LEU A 10 -6.86 -13.24 -13.90
CA LEU A 10 -6.55 -12.31 -14.99
C LEU A 10 -7.38 -12.55 -16.27
N SER A 11 -8.27 -13.54 -16.30
CA SER A 11 -9.00 -13.99 -17.52
C SER A 11 -9.99 -12.99 -18.14
N ASP A 12 -10.32 -11.93 -17.43
CA ASP A 12 -11.39 -10.96 -17.68
C ASP A 12 -11.01 -9.69 -16.93
N THR A 13 -10.55 -8.72 -17.69
CA THR A 13 -10.09 -7.42 -17.20
C THR A 13 -11.24 -6.45 -16.95
N ASN A 14 -12.48 -6.80 -17.33
CA ASN A 14 -13.66 -5.97 -17.04
C ASN A 14 -14.20 -6.21 -15.63
N ASP A 15 -13.84 -7.32 -14.99
CA ASP A 15 -14.12 -7.56 -13.57
C ASP A 15 -13.11 -6.82 -12.69
N THR A 16 -13.35 -5.53 -12.48
CA THR A 16 -12.53 -4.65 -11.64
C THR A 16 -12.43 -5.15 -10.19
N GLY A 17 -13.46 -5.83 -9.69
CA GLY A 17 -13.44 -6.43 -8.35
C GLY A 17 -12.47 -7.60 -8.27
N ARG A 18 -12.34 -8.39 -9.33
CA ARG A 18 -11.39 -9.50 -9.38
C ARG A 18 -9.96 -9.01 -9.60
N LEU A 19 -9.75 -8.01 -10.46
CA LEU A 19 -8.45 -7.35 -10.62
C LEU A 19 -7.98 -6.71 -9.30
N TRP A 20 -8.86 -6.02 -8.59
CA TRP A 20 -8.54 -5.47 -7.28
C TRP A 20 -8.05 -6.54 -6.29
N ARG A 21 -8.76 -7.68 -6.23
CA ARG A 21 -8.36 -8.80 -5.37
C ARG A 21 -7.04 -9.42 -5.82
N SER A 22 -6.77 -9.51 -7.13
CA SER A 22 -5.51 -10.07 -7.63
C SER A 22 -4.32 -9.21 -7.23
N ILE A 23 -4.44 -7.88 -7.33
CA ILE A 23 -3.44 -6.91 -6.86
C ILE A 23 -3.16 -7.10 -5.37
N LEU A 24 -4.20 -7.14 -4.53
CA LEU A 24 -4.01 -7.26 -3.09
C LEU A 24 -3.41 -8.61 -2.66
N LEU A 25 -3.79 -9.70 -3.32
CA LEU A 25 -3.35 -11.05 -2.93
C LEU A 25 -1.97 -11.40 -3.53
N PHE A 26 -1.72 -11.03 -4.78
CA PHE A 26 -0.59 -11.52 -5.57
C PHE A 26 0.33 -10.42 -6.10
N GLY A 27 0.03 -9.15 -5.81
CA GLY A 27 0.82 -8.02 -6.30
C GLY A 27 2.26 -8.02 -5.77
N SER A 28 3.17 -7.44 -6.55
CA SER A 28 4.63 -7.45 -6.33
C SER A 28 5.09 -6.70 -5.08
N ASN A 29 4.23 -5.88 -4.48
CA ASN A 29 4.50 -5.18 -3.23
C ASN A 29 4.58 -6.14 -2.02
N THR A 30 5.34 -5.72 -1.00
CA THR A 30 5.27 -6.38 0.32
C THR A 30 3.84 -6.31 0.86
N ALA A 31 3.41 -7.36 1.57
CA ALA A 31 2.04 -7.48 2.05
C ALA A 31 1.58 -6.23 2.81
N SER A 32 2.38 -5.78 3.77
CA SER A 32 2.08 -4.60 4.58
C SER A 32 1.80 -3.34 3.76
N TYR A 33 2.61 -3.08 2.72
CA TYR A 33 2.47 -1.87 1.90
C TYR A 33 1.26 -1.97 0.97
N LYS A 34 1.02 -3.12 0.31
CA LYS A 34 -0.14 -3.25 -0.58
C LYS A 34 -1.46 -3.28 0.17
N PHE A 35 -1.53 -3.92 1.34
CA PHE A 35 -2.75 -3.87 2.15
C PHE A 35 -2.98 -2.48 2.76
N ALA A 36 -1.92 -1.78 3.16
CA ALA A 36 -2.04 -0.39 3.62
C ALA A 36 -2.53 0.54 2.51
N LEU A 37 -1.94 0.45 1.31
CA LEU A 37 -2.34 1.27 0.17
C LEU A 37 -3.76 0.91 -0.30
N GLY A 38 -4.06 -0.38 -0.43
CA GLY A 38 -5.37 -0.87 -0.82
C GLY A 38 -6.47 -0.37 0.12
N GLY A 39 -6.26 -0.49 1.43
CA GLY A 39 -7.20 0.02 2.42
C GLY A 39 -7.33 1.54 2.38
N ALA A 40 -6.23 2.27 2.20
CA ALA A 40 -6.22 3.73 2.11
C ALA A 40 -7.00 4.23 0.88
N LEU A 41 -6.83 3.56 -0.27
CA LEU A 41 -7.58 3.86 -1.49
C LEU A 41 -9.08 3.65 -1.29
N LEU A 42 -9.49 2.54 -0.67
CA LEU A 42 -10.91 2.28 -0.39
C LEU A 42 -11.52 3.30 0.58
N GLU A 43 -10.76 3.78 1.56
CA GLU A 43 -11.20 4.83 2.48
C GLU A 43 -11.44 6.16 1.77
N VAL A 44 -10.51 6.57 0.89
CA VAL A 44 -10.57 7.85 0.17
C VAL A 44 -11.51 7.81 -1.04
N ALA A 45 -11.72 6.64 -1.65
CA ALA A 45 -12.59 6.46 -2.82
C ALA A 45 -14.09 6.71 -2.54
N THR A 46 -14.47 6.93 -1.27
CA THR A 46 -15.85 7.21 -0.84
C THR A 46 -16.49 8.44 -1.51
N ALA A 47 -15.70 9.31 -2.12
CA ALA A 47 -16.17 10.50 -2.84
C ALA A 47 -16.53 10.27 -4.32
N GLY A 48 -16.32 9.06 -4.88
CA GLY A 48 -16.59 8.77 -6.30
C GLY A 48 -15.68 9.52 -7.28
N SER A 49 -14.52 10.00 -6.82
CA SER A 49 -13.55 10.69 -7.67
C SER A 49 -12.61 9.69 -8.35
N GLU A 50 -12.35 9.91 -9.63
CA GLU A 50 -11.39 9.13 -10.42
C GLU A 50 -9.93 9.54 -10.16
N SER A 51 -9.70 10.59 -9.37
CA SER A 51 -8.38 11.10 -9.04
C SER A 51 -8.25 11.37 -7.55
N ILE A 52 -7.14 10.95 -6.94
CA ILE A 52 -6.86 11.17 -5.51
C ILE A 52 -5.57 11.97 -5.39
N ARG A 53 -5.58 13.02 -4.57
CA ARG A 53 -4.34 13.75 -4.27
C ARG A 53 -3.49 12.92 -3.31
N VAL A 54 -2.19 12.88 -3.54
CA VAL A 54 -1.25 12.12 -2.70
C VAL A 54 -1.32 12.56 -1.23
N GLN A 55 -1.60 13.84 -0.98
CA GLN A 55 -1.79 14.39 0.36
C GLN A 55 -2.98 13.75 1.10
N ASP A 56 -4.08 13.49 0.39
CA ASP A 56 -5.28 12.88 0.97
C ASP A 56 -5.04 11.40 1.29
N LEU A 57 -4.08 10.76 0.60
CA LEU A 57 -3.72 9.35 0.79
C LEU A 57 -2.67 9.15 1.90
N ALA A 58 -1.86 10.16 2.18
CA ALA A 58 -0.71 10.07 3.08
C ALA A 58 -1.10 9.59 4.49
N VAL A 59 -2.11 10.21 5.09
CA VAL A 59 -2.53 9.88 6.45
C VAL A 59 -3.21 8.50 6.52
N PRO A 60 -4.21 8.17 5.67
CA PRO A 60 -4.82 6.83 5.68
C PRO A 60 -3.83 5.69 5.47
N PHE A 61 -2.84 5.88 4.57
CA PHE A 61 -1.78 4.91 4.35
C PHE A 61 -0.86 4.76 5.56
N ALA A 62 -0.34 5.88 6.08
CA ALA A 62 0.60 5.88 7.19
C ALA A 62 0.02 5.27 8.46
N LYS A 63 -1.24 5.60 8.78
CA LYS A 63 -1.94 5.05 9.97
C LYS A 63 -2.01 3.53 9.93
N ARG A 64 -2.32 2.93 8.77
CA ARG A 64 -2.37 1.47 8.63
C ARG A 64 -1.01 0.82 8.87
N ILE A 65 0.06 1.44 8.38
CA ILE A 65 1.44 0.97 8.65
C ILE A 65 1.78 1.13 10.13
N CYS A 66 1.48 2.29 10.73
CA CYS A 66 1.68 2.55 12.16
C CYS A 66 0.94 1.52 13.03
N ASP A 67 -0.32 1.25 12.73
CA ASP A 67 -1.13 0.29 13.49
C ASP A 67 -0.61 -1.14 13.32
N HIS A 68 -0.16 -1.51 12.12
CA HIS A 68 0.47 -2.80 11.92
C HIS A 68 1.78 -2.94 12.71
N LEU A 69 2.62 -1.90 12.76
CA LEU A 69 3.87 -1.86 13.54
C LEU A 69 3.66 -2.00 15.05
N LYS A 70 2.49 -1.61 15.58
CA LYS A 70 2.15 -1.84 17.01
C LYS A 70 1.91 -3.31 17.32
N ILE A 71 1.46 -4.08 16.33
CA ILE A 71 1.19 -5.52 16.48
C ILE A 71 2.46 -6.31 16.17
N GLU A 72 3.12 -6.00 15.06
CA GLU A 72 4.33 -6.68 14.60
C GLU A 72 5.32 -5.67 14.02
N ASP A 73 6.44 -5.45 14.71
CA ASP A 73 7.45 -4.46 14.31
C ASP A 73 8.28 -4.92 13.08
N ARG A 74 8.19 -6.21 12.72
CA ARG A 74 8.95 -6.78 11.59
C ARG A 74 8.19 -6.69 10.28
N GLN A 75 8.34 -5.55 9.60
CA GLN A 75 7.60 -5.24 8.37
C GLN A 75 8.36 -5.52 7.07
N ALA A 76 9.67 -5.77 7.11
CA ALA A 76 10.48 -5.87 5.89
C ALA A 76 11.79 -6.67 6.07
N ILE A 77 12.35 -7.09 4.93
CA ILE A 77 13.69 -7.66 4.80
C ILE A 77 14.77 -6.62 5.14
N ASN A 78 14.46 -5.32 4.99
CA ASN A 78 15.34 -4.21 5.33
C ASN A 78 14.79 -3.38 6.51
N PRO A 79 15.36 -3.51 7.72
CA PRO A 79 14.94 -2.75 8.91
C PRO A 79 15.23 -1.24 8.84
N SER A 80 16.01 -0.77 7.86
CA SER A 80 16.51 0.62 7.77
C SER A 80 15.64 1.60 6.97
N SER A 81 14.38 1.27 6.70
CA SER A 81 13.48 2.23 6.03
C SER A 81 13.26 3.47 6.91
N SER A 82 13.73 4.63 6.43
CA SER A 82 13.51 5.92 7.11
C SER A 82 12.02 6.29 7.23
N PHE A 83 11.15 5.71 6.40
CA PHE A 83 9.70 5.83 6.57
C PHE A 83 9.21 5.00 7.76
N LEU A 84 9.62 3.74 7.89
CA LEU A 84 9.24 2.90 9.04
C LEU A 84 9.76 3.48 10.36
N ALA A 85 10.93 4.13 10.35
CA ALA A 85 11.42 4.88 11.50
C ALA A 85 10.47 6.02 11.91
N ALA A 86 10.00 6.82 10.95
CA ALA A 86 9.01 7.87 11.23
C ALA A 86 7.69 7.29 11.77
N CYS A 87 7.21 6.16 11.24
CA CYS A 87 6.02 5.49 11.77
C CYS A 87 6.20 5.06 13.24
N ARG A 88 7.39 4.56 13.60
CA ARG A 88 7.72 4.19 14.99
C ARG A 88 7.76 5.41 15.91
N GLN A 89 8.40 6.48 15.46
CA GLN A 89 8.44 7.76 16.19
C GLN A 89 7.05 8.33 16.41
N TYR A 90 6.16 8.22 15.42
CA TYR A 90 4.77 8.62 15.59
C TYR A 90 4.05 7.75 16.62
N ASN A 91 4.27 6.43 16.58
CA ASN A 91 3.70 5.50 17.56
C ASN A 91 4.19 5.74 18.99
N SER A 92 5.42 6.21 19.18
CA SER A 92 5.96 6.60 20.50
C SER A 92 5.61 8.03 20.92
N GLY A 93 4.94 8.81 20.05
CA GLY A 93 4.57 10.20 20.31
C GLY A 93 5.73 11.20 20.15
N GLU A 94 6.82 10.81 19.50
CA GLU A 94 7.99 11.67 19.23
C GLU A 94 7.76 12.66 18.08
N ILE A 95 6.90 12.31 17.12
CA ILE A 95 6.52 13.20 15.99
C ILE A 95 5.00 13.31 15.89
N ASP A 96 4.53 14.43 15.35
CA ASP A 96 3.10 14.67 15.10
C ASP A 96 2.61 14.08 13.76
N LEU A 97 1.30 14.22 13.54
CA LEU A 97 0.64 13.70 12.33
C LEU A 97 1.11 14.40 11.06
N ASP A 98 1.41 15.70 11.12
CA ASP A 98 1.84 16.49 9.97
C ASP A 98 3.25 16.09 9.52
N THR A 99 4.14 15.84 10.48
CA THR A 99 5.49 15.30 10.25
C THR A 99 5.41 13.89 9.67
N LEU A 100 4.53 13.04 10.20
CA LEU A 100 4.29 11.70 9.65
C LEU A 100 3.78 11.79 8.20
N ALA A 101 2.77 12.64 7.93
CA ALA A 101 2.21 12.82 6.60
C ALA A 101 3.28 13.29 5.60
N SER A 102 4.11 14.26 5.98
CA SER A 102 5.22 14.76 5.16
C SER A 102 6.27 13.67 4.85
N SER A 103 6.59 12.84 5.85
CA SER A 103 7.47 11.67 5.66
C SER A 103 6.86 10.64 4.70
N THR A 104 5.56 10.38 4.82
CA THR A 104 4.83 9.48 3.93
C THR A 104 4.85 9.95 2.48
N ILE A 105 4.54 11.22 2.23
CA ILE A 105 4.54 11.81 0.88
C ILE A 105 5.92 11.69 0.24
N SER A 106 6.97 11.99 1.00
CA SER A 106 8.34 12.02 0.48
C SER A 106 8.96 10.63 0.30
N LYS A 107 8.62 9.67 1.17
CA LYS A 107 9.35 8.38 1.27
C LYS A 107 8.44 7.16 1.29
N GLY A 108 7.26 7.27 1.89
CA GLY A 108 6.33 6.15 2.08
C GLY A 108 5.83 5.55 0.76
N PHE A 109 5.67 6.39 -0.27
CA PHE A 109 5.15 5.94 -1.56
C PHE A 109 6.21 5.51 -2.59
N ARG A 110 7.50 5.69 -2.30
CA ARG A 110 8.59 5.57 -3.27
C ARG A 110 8.58 4.29 -4.10
N TYR A 111 8.23 3.16 -3.49
CA TYR A 111 8.24 1.85 -4.15
C TYR A 111 6.85 1.28 -4.37
N VAL A 112 5.87 1.76 -3.60
CA VAL A 112 4.55 1.13 -3.60
C VAL A 112 3.81 1.44 -4.90
N PHE A 113 3.84 2.67 -5.40
CA PHE A 113 3.12 3.04 -6.62
C PHE A 113 3.65 2.32 -7.86
N ASP A 114 4.98 2.24 -8.01
CA ASP A 114 5.62 1.57 -9.14
C ASP A 114 5.28 0.08 -9.21
N ALA A 115 5.05 -0.57 -8.06
CA ALA A 115 4.81 -2.01 -7.98
C ALA A 115 3.36 -2.41 -7.67
N PHE A 116 2.45 -1.45 -7.43
CA PHE A 116 1.09 -1.78 -6.96
C PHE A 116 0.24 -2.43 -8.03
N HIS A 117 0.39 -1.96 -9.27
CA HIS A 117 -0.32 -2.47 -10.44
C HIS A 117 0.36 -3.69 -11.06
N GLN A 118 1.43 -4.22 -10.46
CA GLN A 118 2.16 -5.36 -10.98
C GLN A 118 1.73 -6.66 -10.32
N VAL A 119 1.24 -7.61 -11.11
CA VAL A 119 0.82 -8.94 -10.68
C VAL A 119 1.51 -9.98 -11.57
N ALA A 120 2.26 -10.91 -10.96
CA ALA A 120 3.06 -11.92 -11.67
C ALA A 120 4.01 -11.39 -12.75
N GLY A 121 4.49 -10.15 -12.60
CA GLY A 121 5.41 -9.52 -13.55
C GLY A 121 4.73 -8.83 -14.73
N GLU A 122 3.40 -8.73 -14.71
CA GLU A 122 2.61 -8.02 -15.71
C GLU A 122 1.85 -6.86 -15.05
N ASP A 123 1.65 -5.78 -15.80
CA ASP A 123 0.80 -4.66 -15.39
C ASP A 123 -0.68 -5.03 -15.62
N VAL A 124 -1.52 -4.70 -14.64
CA VAL A 124 -2.98 -4.95 -14.66
C VAL A 124 -3.81 -3.70 -14.46
#